data_AF-A0A0Q6GUA6-F1
#
_entry.id   AF-A0A0Q6GUA6-F1
#
_cell.length_a   1.000
_cell.length_b   1.000
_cell.length_c   1.000
_cell.angle_alpha   90.00
_cell.angle_beta   90.00
_cell.angle_gamma   90.00
#
_symmetry.space_group_name_H-M   'P 1'
#
loop_
_entity.id
_entity.type
_entity.pdbx_description
1 polymer ?
#
loop_
_entity_poly.entity_id
_entity_poly.type
_entity_poly.pdbx_seq_one_letter_code
_entity_poly.pdbx_strand_id
1 'polypeptide(L)'
;MIPNSSGTGKKEAQTHEKIAYIRQMLGELRGVASNKGADMLCYLIEMAAVEASDILAGKRRLSFANADGNQTAGMPMKASGKIKF
;
A
#
# COMPACT_ATOMS: atom_id res chain seq x y z
N MET A 1 -2.42 30.42 15.47
CA MET A 1 -2.05 29.36 14.51
C MET A 1 -3.19 28.35 14.52
N ILE A 2 -4.09 28.42 13.53
CA ILE A 2 -5.29 27.55 13.47
C ILE A 2 -4.91 26.31 12.65
N PRO A 3 -5.09 25.07 13.15
CA PRO A 3 -4.77 23.89 12.38
C PRO A 3 -5.78 23.76 11.23
N ASN A 4 -5.26 23.64 10.02
CA ASN A 4 -6.02 23.40 8.79
C ASN A 4 -6.48 21.92 8.76
N SER A 5 -7.35 21.51 9.68
CA SER A 5 -7.78 20.11 9.89
C SER A 5 -8.93 19.66 8.98
N SER A 6 -9.61 20.59 8.30
CA SER A 6 -10.79 20.29 7.48
C SER A 6 -10.43 19.58 6.16
N GLY A 7 -9.24 19.84 5.62
CA GLY A 7 -8.77 19.26 4.36
C GLY A 7 -8.22 17.85 4.49
N THR A 8 -7.65 17.48 5.64
CA THR A 8 -7.10 16.14 5.90
C THR A 8 -8.19 15.12 6.17
N GLY A 9 -9.19 15.46 7.00
CA GLY A 9 -10.31 14.57 7.30
C GLY A 9 -11.15 14.20 6.07
N LYS A 10 -11.35 15.13 5.12
CA LYS A 10 -12.03 14.83 3.85
C LYS A 10 -11.25 13.85 2.96
N LYS A 11 -9.92 13.96 2.93
CA LYS A 11 -9.05 13.05 2.16
C LYS A 11 -9.04 11.65 2.75
N GLU A 12 -9.05 11.52 4.07
CA GLU A 12 -9.12 10.24 4.76
C GLU A 12 -10.46 9.55 4.53
N ALA A 13 -11.58 10.29 4.64
CA ALA A 13 -12.91 9.76 4.33
C ALA A 13 -13.02 9.29 2.88
N GLN A 14 -12.54 10.09 1.92
CA GLN A 14 -12.53 9.69 0.50
C GLN A 14 -11.65 8.47 0.24
N THR A 15 -10.52 8.36 0.95
CA THR A 15 -9.66 7.17 0.88
C THR A 15 -10.38 5.94 1.40
N HIS A 16 -11.06 6.06 2.55
CA HIS A 16 -11.83 4.97 3.15
C HIS A 16 -12.94 4.48 2.21
N GLU A 17 -13.70 5.39 1.61
CA GLU A 17 -14.72 5.07 0.60
C GLU A 17 -14.13 4.32 -0.61
N LYS A 18 -12.97 4.75 -1.11
CA LYS A 18 -12.29 4.06 -2.22
C LYS A 18 -11.84 2.65 -1.84
N ILE A 19 -11.31 2.45 -0.65
CA ILE A 19 -10.89 1.10 -0.21
C ILE A 19 -12.13 0.20 0.02
N ALA A 20 -13.23 0.75 0.55
CA ALA A 20 -14.48 0.02 0.69
C ALA A 20 -15.03 -0.42 -0.67
N TYR A 21 -14.95 0.46 -1.67
CA TYR A 21 -15.31 0.13 -3.05
C TYR A 21 -14.41 -0.96 -3.65
N ILE A 22 -13.09 -0.89 -3.45
CA ILE A 22 -12.15 -1.95 -3.88
C ILE A 22 -12.53 -3.29 -3.25
N ARG A 23 -12.82 -3.31 -1.94
CA ARG A 23 -13.23 -4.54 -1.23
C ARG A 23 -14.50 -5.15 -1.82
N GLN A 24 -15.48 -4.31 -2.20
CA GLN A 24 -16.68 -4.78 -2.89
C GLN A 24 -16.35 -5.41 -4.25
N MET A 25 -15.54 -4.75 -5.08
CA MET A 25 -15.13 -5.28 -6.38
C MET A 25 -14.37 -6.61 -6.27
N LEU A 26 -13.55 -6.77 -5.24
CA LEU A 26 -12.85 -8.04 -4.99
C LEU A 26 -13.84 -9.18 -4.70
N GLY A 27 -14.95 -8.91 -4.00
CA GLY A 27 -16.02 -9.90 -3.78
C GLY A 27 -16.65 -10.38 -5.09
N GLU A 28 -16.99 -9.44 -5.98
CA GLU A 28 -17.53 -9.74 -7.31
C GLU A 28 -16.53 -10.57 -8.14
N LEU A 29 -15.26 -10.15 -8.17
CA LEU A 29 -14.22 -10.81 -8.95
C LEU A 29 -13.93 -12.23 -8.44
N ARG A 30 -14.01 -12.45 -7.13
CA ARG A 30 -13.89 -13.78 -6.52
C ARG A 30 -15.00 -14.71 -7.01
N GLY A 31 -16.23 -14.20 -7.14
CA GLY A 31 -17.35 -14.95 -7.74
C GLY A 31 -17.07 -15.35 -9.19
N VAL A 32 -16.57 -14.41 -10.01
CA VAL A 32 -16.19 -14.69 -11.40
C VAL A 32 -15.08 -15.74 -11.50
N ALA A 33 -14.02 -15.63 -10.67
CA ALA A 33 -12.92 -16.60 -10.65
C ALA A 33 -13.38 -17.99 -10.19
N SER A 34 -14.23 -18.05 -9.17
CA SER A 34 -14.81 -19.29 -8.65
C SER A 34 -15.66 -20.00 -9.72
N ASN A 35 -16.45 -19.25 -10.50
CA ASN A 35 -17.25 -19.80 -11.59
C ASN A 35 -16.39 -20.38 -12.74
N LYS A 36 -15.09 -20.08 -12.78
CA LYS A 36 -14.13 -20.61 -13.74
C LYS A 36 -13.22 -21.69 -13.17
N GLY A 37 -13.39 -22.08 -11.90
CA GLY A 37 -12.51 -23.05 -11.23
C GLY A 37 -11.07 -22.56 -11.08
N ALA A 38 -10.85 -21.24 -11.03
CA ALA A 38 -9.52 -20.65 -10.95
C ALA A 38 -9.06 -20.52 -9.49
N ASP A 39 -8.75 -21.64 -8.84
CA ASP A 39 -8.52 -21.69 -7.38
C ASP A 39 -7.39 -20.79 -6.89
N MET A 40 -6.26 -20.75 -7.61
CA MET A 40 -5.15 -19.85 -7.27
C MET A 40 -5.55 -18.37 -7.39
N LEU A 41 -6.43 -18.02 -8.34
CA LEU A 41 -6.92 -16.66 -8.49
C LEU A 41 -7.91 -16.31 -7.38
N CYS A 42 -8.80 -17.23 -6.99
CA CYS A 42 -9.66 -17.06 -5.82
C CYS A 42 -8.84 -16.78 -4.55
N TYR A 43 -7.79 -17.56 -4.32
CA TYR A 43 -6.90 -17.35 -3.17
C TYR A 43 -6.30 -15.94 -3.15
N LEU A 44 -5.72 -15.49 -4.27
CA LEU A 44 -5.11 -14.16 -4.36
C LEU A 44 -6.13 -13.03 -4.13
N ILE A 45 -7.35 -13.18 -4.67
CA ILE A 45 -8.42 -12.21 -4.47
C ILE A 45 -8.88 -12.19 -3.00
N GLU A 46 -9.00 -13.34 -2.36
CA GLU A 46 -9.35 -13.43 -0.93
C GLU A 46 -8.28 -12.79 -0.05
N MET A 47 -6.99 -13.03 -0.34
CA MET A 47 -5.89 -12.38 0.39
C MET A 47 -5.90 -10.85 0.20
N ALA A 48 -6.21 -10.37 -1.01
CA ALA A 48 -6.38 -8.93 -1.27
C ALA A 48 -7.60 -8.34 -0.54
N ALA A 49 -8.67 -9.11 -0.36
CA ALA A 49 -9.85 -8.66 0.38
C ALA A 49 -9.59 -8.58 1.90
N VAL A 50 -8.78 -9.49 2.44
CA VAL A 50 -8.28 -9.42 3.83
C VAL A 50 -7.43 -8.15 4.02
N GLU A 51 -6.50 -7.90 3.10
CA GLU A 51 -5.66 -6.69 3.08
C GLU A 51 -6.52 -5.40 3.10
N ALA A 52 -7.52 -5.31 2.21
CA ALA A 52 -8.43 -4.16 2.17
C ALA A 52 -9.23 -3.99 3.48
N SER A 53 -9.61 -5.10 4.11
CA SER A 53 -10.33 -5.08 5.40
C SER A 53 -9.43 -4.59 6.54
N ASP A 54 -8.17 -5.01 6.57
CA ASP A 54 -7.18 -4.53 7.53
C ASP A 54 -6.89 -3.03 7.37
N ILE A 55 -6.85 -2.53 6.14
CA ILE A 55 -6.70 -1.09 5.85
C ILE A 55 -7.91 -0.30 6.35
N LEU A 56 -9.15 -0.76 6.08
CA LEU A 56 -10.38 -0.11 6.55
C LEU A 56 -10.50 -0.10 8.08
N ALA A 57 -9.97 -1.13 8.73
CA ALA A 57 -9.90 -1.23 10.19
C ALA A 57 -8.75 -0.40 10.81
N GLY A 58 -7.94 0.28 9.99
CA GLY A 58 -6.78 1.05 10.43
C GLY A 58 -5.61 0.19 10.93
N LYS A 59 -5.64 -1.14 10.72
CA LYS A 59 -4.59 -2.08 11.13
C LYS A 59 -3.38 -2.04 10.20
N ARG A 60 -3.59 -1.63 8.95
CA ARG A 60 -2.54 -1.49 7.95
C ARG A 60 -2.61 -0.11 7.30
N ARG A 61 -1.47 0.58 7.26
CA ARG A 61 -1.37 1.86 6.54
C ARG A 61 -1.29 1.54 5.05
N LEU A 62 -2.05 2.27 4.23
CA LEU A 62 -1.70 2.38 2.81
C LEU A 62 -0.23 2.80 2.77
N SER A 63 0.58 2.14 1.97
CA SER A 63 1.98 2.50 1.82
C SER A 63 2.04 3.97 1.42
N PHE A 64 2.31 4.84 2.40
CA PHE A 64 2.70 6.21 2.13
C PHE A 64 4.09 6.07 1.52
N ALA A 65 4.14 5.85 0.21
CA ALA A 65 5.33 6.18 -0.56
C ALA A 65 5.47 7.71 -0.57
N ASN A 66 5.80 8.27 0.61
CA ASN A 66 6.86 9.24 0.69
C ASN A 66 8.17 8.45 0.70
N ALA A 67 8.38 7.62 -0.32
CA ALA A 67 9.72 7.27 -0.69
C ALA A 67 10.24 8.53 -1.38
N ASP A 68 10.88 9.41 -0.60
CA ASP A 68 12.01 10.20 -1.12
C ASP A 68 13.04 9.17 -1.62
N GLY A 69 12.75 8.57 -2.77
CA GLY A 69 13.53 7.53 -3.42
C GLY A 69 14.72 8.11 -4.14
N ASN A 70 15.42 9.10 -3.56
CA ASN A 70 16.67 9.59 -4.12
C ASN A 70 17.66 10.25 -3.12
N GLN A 71 17.77 9.84 -1.85
CA GLN A 71 18.92 10.35 -1.08
C GLN A 71 19.57 9.37 -0.10
N THR A 72 20.03 8.24 -0.61
CA THR A 72 21.09 7.43 0.04
C THR A 72 22.21 6.98 -0.91
N ALA A 73 22.36 7.59 -2.09
CA ALA A 73 23.48 7.32 -3.01
C ALA A 73 24.66 8.32 -2.89
N GLY A 74 24.80 9.00 -1.75
CA GLY A 74 25.79 10.07 -1.55
C GLY A 74 26.74 9.87 -0.37
N MET A 75 26.91 8.66 0.16
CA MET A 75 27.95 8.40 1.15
C MET A 75 29.31 8.31 0.43
N PRO A 76 30.26 9.25 0.62
CA PRO A 76 31.58 9.09 0.05
C PRO A 76 32.33 8.03 0.85
N MET A 77 32.41 6.80 0.32
CA MET A 77 33.40 5.84 0.80
C MET A 77 34.78 6.34 0.39
N LYS A 78 35.50 6.96 1.33
CA LYS A 78 36.94 7.19 1.17
C LYS A 78 37.64 5.83 1.17
N ALA A 79 38.13 5.40 0.01
CA ALA A 79 39.01 4.25 -0.10
C ALA A 79 40.33 4.56 0.63
N SER A 80 40.47 4.02 1.84
CA SER A 80 41.72 4.02 2.59
C SER A 80 42.53 2.81 2.17
N GLY A 81 43.75 3.01 1.64
CA GLY A 81 44.69 1.92 1.37
C GLY A 81 45.66 2.20 0.24
N LYS A 82 46.63 3.10 0.45
CA LYS A 82 47.86 3.11 -0.35
C LYS A 82 48.77 1.99 0.19
N ILE A 83 48.74 0.82 -0.45
CA ILE A 83 49.78 -0.21 -0.21
C ILE A 83 50.98 0.18 -1.09
N LYS A 84 52.11 0.46 -0.43
CA LYS A 84 53.40 0.71 -1.07
C LYS A 84 53.99 -0.61 -1.58
N PHE A 85 54.60 -0.56 -2.76
CA PHE A 85 55.65 -1.47 -3.20
C PHE A 85 56.97 -0.70 -3.18
#